data_AF-A0A530ADJ9-F1
#
_entry.id   AF-A0A530ADJ9-F1
#
_cell.length_a   1.000
_cell.length_b   1.000
_cell.length_c   1.000
_cell.angle_alpha   90.00
_cell.angle_beta   90.00
_cell.angle_gamma   90.00
#
_symmetry.space_group_name_H-M   'P 1'
#
loop_
_entity.id
_entity.type
_entity.pdbx_description
1 polymer ?
#
loop_
_entity_poly.entity_id
_entity_poly.type
_entity_poly.pdbx_seq_one_letter_code
_entity_poly.pdbx_strand_id
1 'polypeptide(L)'
;STDIFMIGYYAELLARSGNVGIVMTSGPPLVHPHGGTERLLSTNPIAFGFPTSGPDPYVFDMATSAVASWRVRQAAYEGVELPAGSGRGPDGAP
;
A
#
# COMPACT_ATOMS: atom_id res chain seq x y z
N SER A 1 12.75 -6.88 -7.77
CA SER A 1 11.43 -6.47 -8.26
C SER A 1 11.52 -4.98 -8.55
N THR A 2 11.19 -4.55 -9.76
CA THR A 2 11.09 -3.11 -10.10
C THR A 2 9.80 -2.57 -9.49
N ASP A 3 9.79 -1.31 -9.04
CA ASP A 3 8.57 -0.69 -8.51
C ASP A 3 7.48 -0.64 -9.60
N ILE A 4 6.37 -1.33 -9.36
CA ILE A 4 5.19 -1.38 -10.26
C ILE A 4 4.09 -0.39 -9.87
N PHE A 5 4.35 0.44 -8.84
CA PHE A 5 3.50 1.51 -8.30
C PHE A 5 2.08 1.08 -7.91
N MET A 6 1.17 0.97 -8.88
CA MET A 6 -0.26 0.76 -8.65
C MET A 6 -0.64 -0.69 -8.96
N ILE A 7 -0.61 -1.55 -7.94
CA ILE A 7 -0.92 -2.98 -8.12
C ILE A 7 -2.39 -3.24 -8.46
N GLY A 8 -3.30 -2.31 -8.08
CA GLY A 8 -4.71 -2.33 -8.46
C GLY A 8 -4.95 -2.38 -9.96
N TYR A 9 -4.06 -1.81 -10.78
CA TYR A 9 -4.13 -1.93 -12.24
C TYR A 9 -4.08 -3.40 -12.71
N TYR A 10 -3.19 -4.20 -12.13
CA TYR A 10 -3.04 -5.60 -12.50
C TYR A 10 -4.23 -6.42 -11.99
N ALA A 11 -4.76 -6.09 -10.81
CA ALA A 11 -5.99 -6.70 -10.31
C ALA A 11 -7.20 -6.38 -11.22
N GLU A 12 -7.27 -5.15 -11.74
CA GLU A 12 -8.28 -4.74 -12.71
C GLU A 12 -8.15 -5.53 -14.02
N LEU A 13 -6.93 -5.71 -14.55
CA LEU A 13 -6.68 -6.51 -15.75
C LEU A 13 -7.18 -7.95 -15.58
N LEU A 14 -6.92 -8.57 -14.43
CA LEU A 14 -7.44 -9.90 -14.11
C LEU A 14 -8.98 -9.90 -14.08
N ALA A 15 -9.59 -8.93 -13.41
CA ALA A 15 -11.05 -8.82 -13.31
C ALA A 15 -11.72 -8.60 -14.68
N ARG A 16 -11.14 -7.74 -15.54
CA ARG A 16 -11.63 -7.50 -16.91
C ARG A 16 -11.52 -8.73 -17.81
N SER A 17 -10.61 -9.67 -17.50
CA SER A 17 -10.52 -10.96 -18.19
C SER A 17 -11.54 -12.00 -17.68
N GLY A 18 -12.46 -11.61 -16.78
CA GLY A 18 -13.48 -12.50 -16.21
C GLY A 18 -12.98 -13.33 -15.03
N ASN A 19 -11.81 -13.00 -14.46
CA ASN A 19 -11.19 -13.77 -13.38
C ASN A 19 -11.19 -13.00 -12.05
N VAL A 20 -11.37 -13.71 -10.94
CA VAL A 20 -11.03 -13.14 -9.62
C VAL A 20 -9.51 -13.17 -9.46
N GLY A 21 -8.92 -12.03 -9.11
CA GLY A 21 -7.47 -11.86 -9.01
C GLY A 21 -7.02 -11.35 -7.66
N ILE A 22 -5.86 -11.84 -7.20
CA ILE A 22 -5.12 -11.29 -6.06
C ILE A 22 -3.73 -10.91 -6.56
N VAL A 23 -3.32 -9.68 -6.27
CA VAL A 23 -1.99 -9.16 -6.61
C VAL A 23 -1.32 -8.67 -5.34
N MET A 24 -0.07 -9.07 -5.15
CA MET A 24 0.76 -8.69 -3.99
C MET A 24 2.18 -8.42 -4.47
N THR A 25 2.87 -7.52 -3.79
CA THR A 25 4.30 -7.28 -4.02
C THR A 25 4.99 -6.87 -2.73
N SER A 26 6.31 -6.96 -2.71
CA SER A 26 7.16 -6.50 -1.62
C SER A 26 8.21 -5.52 -2.14
N GLY A 27 8.85 -4.80 -1.21
CA GLY A 27 9.81 -3.75 -1.51
C GLY A 27 10.82 -3.56 -0.38
N PRO A 28 11.55 -2.44 -0.36
CA PRO A 28 12.52 -2.15 0.69
C PRO A 28 11.85 -1.96 2.07
N PRO A 29 12.59 -2.16 3.17
CA PRO A 29 12.06 -1.99 4.52
C PRO A 29 11.74 -0.52 4.82
N LEU A 30 10.49 -0.25 5.17
CA LEU A 30 9.94 1.07 5.46
C LEU A 30 9.09 1.11 6.75
N VAL A 31 8.61 -0.04 7.20
CA VAL A 31 7.62 -0.20 8.27
C VAL A 31 8.20 -1.07 9.38
N HIS A 32 7.95 -0.72 10.63
CA HIS A 32 8.32 -1.56 11.77
C HIS A 32 7.33 -2.71 11.94
N PRO A 33 7.72 -3.84 12.54
CA PRO A 33 6.74 -4.80 13.05
C PRO A 33 5.99 -4.17 14.23
N HIS A 34 4.81 -4.69 14.53
CA HIS A 34 4.06 -4.28 15.71
C HIS A 34 4.91 -4.39 16.98
N GLY A 35 5.05 -3.29 17.73
CA GLY A 35 5.85 -3.22 18.95
C GLY A 35 7.35 -2.95 18.73
N GLY A 36 7.82 -2.88 17.49
CA GLY A 36 9.19 -2.51 17.14
C GLY A 36 9.36 -1.04 16.77
N THR A 37 10.60 -0.62 16.59
CA THR A 37 11.00 0.71 16.10
C THR A 37 11.87 0.63 14.84
N GLU A 38 12.51 -0.51 14.60
CA GLU A 38 13.33 -0.76 13.42
C GLU A 38 12.46 -1.09 12.20
N ARG A 39 12.83 -0.52 11.04
CA ARG A 39 12.16 -0.80 9.76
C ARG A 39 12.57 -2.17 9.26
N LEU A 40 11.63 -3.12 9.22
CA LEU A 40 11.89 -4.49 8.76
C LEU A 40 10.94 -4.93 7.64
N LEU A 41 9.75 -4.33 7.54
CA LEU A 41 8.70 -4.68 6.59
C LEU A 41 8.59 -3.59 5.52
N SER A 42 8.12 -3.94 4.32
CA SER A 42 7.70 -2.95 3.33
C SER A 42 6.23 -2.56 3.56
N THR A 43 5.70 -1.63 2.76
CA THR A 43 4.26 -1.31 2.73
C THR A 43 3.42 -2.44 2.13
N ASN A 44 4.06 -3.47 1.56
CA ASN A 44 3.51 -4.75 1.11
C ASN A 44 2.06 -4.69 0.63
N PRO A 45 1.75 -3.93 -0.44
CA PRO A 45 0.36 -3.69 -0.82
C PRO A 45 -0.31 -4.99 -1.29
N ILE A 46 -1.63 -5.03 -1.08
CA ILE A 46 -2.50 -6.11 -1.53
C ILE A 46 -3.67 -5.53 -2.31
N ALA A 47 -3.90 -6.10 -3.50
CA ALA A 47 -5.04 -5.74 -4.33
C ALA A 47 -5.85 -6.97 -4.74
N PHE A 48 -7.16 -6.78 -4.80
CA PHE A 48 -8.15 -7.76 -5.24
C PHE A 48 -8.97 -7.19 -6.38
N GLY A 49 -9.22 -8.01 -7.40
CA GLY A 49 -10.07 -7.68 -8.53
C GLY A 49 -11.18 -8.71 -8.67
N PHE A 50 -12.41 -8.24 -8.85
CA PHE A 50 -13.60 -9.08 -9.02
C PHE A 50 -14.37 -8.65 -10.27
N PRO A 51 -14.68 -9.58 -11.20
CA PRO A 51 -15.58 -9.28 -12.30
C PRO A 51 -16.97 -9.00 -11.75
N THR A 52 -17.69 -8.06 -12.38
CA THR A 52 -19.09 -7.78 -12.06
C THR A 52 -19.96 -8.08 -13.27
N SER A 53 -21.28 -8.06 -13.10
CA SER A 53 -22.23 -8.14 -14.22
C SER A 53 -22.29 -6.84 -15.04
N GLY A 54 -21.75 -5.73 -14.51
CA GLY A 54 -21.69 -4.44 -15.17
C GLY A 54 -20.44 -4.27 -16.04
N PRO A 55 -20.26 -3.07 -16.64
CA PRO A 55 -19.12 -2.78 -17.49
C PRO A 55 -17.79 -2.66 -16.73
N ASP A 56 -17.85 -2.40 -15.42
CA ASP A 56 -16.69 -2.12 -14.58
C ASP A 56 -16.46 -3.20 -13.53
N PRO A 57 -15.21 -3.67 -13.34
CA PRO A 57 -14.88 -4.58 -12.26
C PRO A 57 -14.89 -3.87 -10.90
N TYR A 58 -15.02 -4.65 -9.82
CA TYR A 58 -14.77 -4.15 -8.48
C TYR A 58 -13.30 -4.39 -8.12
N VAL A 59 -12.58 -3.33 -7.74
CA VAL A 59 -11.16 -3.38 -7.38
C VAL A 59 -10.98 -2.81 -5.98
N PHE A 60 -10.28 -3.56 -5.14
CA PHE A 60 -9.83 -3.12 -3.82
C PHE A 60 -8.30 -3.12 -3.82
N ASP A 61 -7.66 -2.01 -3.46
CA ASP A 61 -6.19 -1.86 -3.41
C ASP A 61 -5.81 -1.09 -2.14
N MET A 62 -4.91 -1.67 -1.34
CA MET A 62 -4.41 -1.03 -0.13
C MET A 62 -2.93 -1.35 0.12
N ALA A 63 -2.23 -0.40 0.73
CA ALA A 63 -1.00 -0.68 1.45
C ALA A 63 -1.33 -1.38 2.79
N THR A 64 -0.44 -2.24 3.28
CA THR A 64 -0.59 -2.84 4.63
C THR A 64 -0.04 -1.93 5.73
N SER A 65 0.60 -0.82 5.37
CA SER A 65 1.02 0.22 6.31
C SER A 65 -0.14 1.16 6.66
N ALA A 66 -0.06 1.81 7.83
CA ALA A 66 -1.06 2.79 8.27
C ALA A 66 -1.24 3.96 7.29
N VAL A 67 -0.15 4.36 6.63
CA VAL A 67 -0.14 5.40 5.61
C VAL A 67 0.70 4.95 4.41
N ALA A 68 0.31 5.34 3.21
CA ALA A 68 1.09 5.04 2.01
C ALA A 68 2.41 5.82 2.00
N SER A 69 3.49 5.21 1.50
CA SER A 69 4.82 5.84 1.46
C SER A 69 4.83 7.17 0.68
N TRP A 70 3.99 7.30 -0.35
CA TRP A 70 3.86 8.54 -1.12
C TRP A 70 3.29 9.68 -0.28
N ARG A 71 2.34 9.41 0.63
CA ARG A 71 1.76 10.41 1.53
C ARG A 71 2.78 10.91 2.54
N VAL A 72 3.68 10.04 3.01
CA VAL A 72 4.81 10.45 3.87
C VAL A 72 5.74 11.41 3.14
N ARG A 73 6.08 11.10 1.88
CA ARG A 73 6.92 11.96 1.04
C ARG A 73 6.24 13.29 0.73
N GLN A 74 4.93 13.26 0.44
CA GLN A 74 4.13 14.46 0.21
C GLN A 74 4.10 15.35 1.45
N ALA A 75 3.79 14.79 2.62
CA ALA A 75 3.73 15.54 3.87
C ALA A 75 5.07 16.20 4.21
N ALA A 76 6.19 15.50 3.99
CA ALA A 76 7.53 16.05 4.15
C ALA A 76 7.83 17.20 3.17
N TYR A 77 7.34 17.11 1.93
CA TYR A 77 7.49 18.16 0.92
C TYR A 77 6.65 19.40 1.25
N GLU A 78 5.42 19.19 1.71
CA GLU A 78 4.46 20.25 2.05
C GLU A 78 4.72 20.86 3.44
N GLY A 79 5.58 20.22 4.25
CA GLY A 79 5.84 20.63 5.63
C GLY A 79 4.65 20.44 6.56
N VAL A 80 3.76 19.49 6.25
CA VAL A 80 2.56 19.19 7.05
C VAL A 80 2.76 17.94 7.88
N GLU A 81 2.10 17.88 9.03
CA GLU A 81 2.12 16.70 9.88
C GLU A 81 1.25 15.57 9.30
N LEU A 82 1.70 14.34 9.51
CA LEU A 82 0.90 13.16 9.21
C LEU A 82 -0.14 12.94 10.33
N PRO A 83 -1.26 12.26 10.03
CA PRO A 83 -2.20 11.85 11.06
C PRO A 83 -1.52 11.08 12.20
N ALA A 84 -1.97 11.29 13.43
CA ALA A 84 -1.44 10.59 14.60
C ALA A 84 -1.44 9.06 14.40
N GLY A 85 -0.33 8.41 14.74
CA GLY A 85 -0.16 6.96 14.57
C GLY A 85 0.27 6.51 13.16
N SER A 86 0.56 7.44 12.25
CA SER A 86 1.03 7.12 10.88
C SER A 86 2.49 6.66 10.83
N GLY A 87 3.25 6.83 11.90
CA GLY A 87 4.67 6.51 11.93
C GLY A 87 5.24 6.48 13.34
N ARG A 88 6.57 6.40 13.44
CA ARG A 88 7.31 6.67 14.67
C ARG A 88 8.56 7.48 14.35
N GLY A 89 8.95 8.35 15.27
CA GLY A 89 10.21 9.07 15.26
C GLY A 89 11.41 8.15 15.52
N PRO A 90 12.65 8.66 15.39
CA PRO A 90 13.88 7.89 15.64
C PRO A 90 14.00 7.33 17.08
N ASP A 91 13.31 7.96 18.03
CA ASP A 91 13.21 7.56 19.44
C ASP A 91 12.08 6.54 19.70
N GLY A 92 11.30 6.20 18.68
CA GLY A 92 10.14 5.32 18.80
C GLY A 92 8.85 6.01 19.26
N ALA A 93 8.84 7.34 19.46
CA ALA A 93 7.61 8.08 19.73
C ALA A 93 6.69 8.03 18.50
N PRO A 94 5.36 7.85 18.67
CA PRO A 94 4.38 7.81 17.57
C PRO A 94 4.19 9.15 16.84
#